data_AF-A0A9N9DTT2-F1
#
_entry.id   AF-A0A9N9DTT2-F1
#
_cell.length_a   1.000
_cell.length_b   1.000
_cell.length_c   1.000
_cell.angle_alpha   90.00
_cell.angle_beta   90.00
_cell.angle_gamma   90.00
#
_symmetry.space_group_name_H-M   'P 1'
#
loop_
_entity.id
_entity.type
_entity.pdbx_description
1 polymer ?
#
loop_
_entity_poly.entity_id
_entity_poly.type
_entity_poly.pdbx_seq_one_letter_code
_entity_poly.pdbx_strand_id
1 'polypeptide(L)'
;MSASSLGVMLATPSGVAPSAPLGVTSFVSLDAASVALSGAVHGIVNIDCKKRSEVESATFNFHIKKASAYKVDNDIMKEIHKFPLPFQNLLIREACSVINRLEKGKGMPGLTLLDCHCLFYNQYLLPCKHIFHENMYSNKLLTAKVWKIFQEMFEEKQQKGAENRRVSVVELTKRIRDRYWRVEESGDIRR
;
A
#
# COMPACT_ATOMS: atom_id res chain seq x y z
N MET A 1 -77.83 37.41 -1.93
CA MET A 1 -77.94 38.67 -2.70
C MET A 1 -76.88 39.65 -2.21
N SER A 2 -75.83 39.89 -2.99
CA SER A 2 -75.28 41.22 -3.25
C SER A 2 -74.17 41.06 -4.28
N ALA A 3 -74.18 41.86 -5.34
CA ALA A 3 -73.18 41.88 -6.40
C ALA A 3 -72.95 43.34 -6.81
N SER A 4 -71.68 43.76 -6.90
CA SER A 4 -71.17 44.98 -7.55
C SER A 4 -69.74 45.26 -7.05
N SER A 5 -68.79 45.80 -7.82
CA SER A 5 -68.66 45.96 -9.29
C SER A 5 -67.26 46.52 -9.60
N LEU A 6 -66.72 46.31 -10.83
CA LEU A 6 -65.71 47.11 -11.59
C LEU A 6 -64.43 47.63 -10.85
N GLY A 7 -63.18 47.62 -11.31
CA GLY A 7 -62.49 47.54 -12.62
C GLY A 7 -61.03 48.05 -12.39
N VAL A 8 -60.16 48.43 -13.35
CA VAL A 8 -60.07 48.22 -14.82
C VAL A 8 -58.64 48.65 -15.29
N MET A 9 -58.11 48.04 -16.35
CA MET A 9 -56.94 48.45 -17.20
C MET A 9 -55.47 48.44 -16.69
N LEU A 10 -54.68 47.57 -17.32
CA LEU A 10 -53.51 47.84 -18.18
C LEU A 10 -52.53 49.00 -17.86
N ALA A 11 -51.25 48.64 -17.67
CA ALA A 11 -50.10 49.32 -18.30
C ALA A 11 -48.86 48.41 -18.36
N THR A 12 -48.21 48.31 -19.52
CA THR A 12 -46.82 47.88 -19.68
C THR A 12 -45.95 49.11 -19.97
N PRO A 13 -44.69 49.12 -19.51
CA PRO A 13 -43.56 49.24 -20.44
C PRO A 13 -42.43 48.26 -20.05
N SER A 14 -41.92 47.44 -20.96
CA SER A 14 -40.88 47.78 -21.94
C SER A 14 -39.49 48.05 -21.35
N GLY A 15 -38.68 46.98 -21.29
CA GLY A 15 -37.30 46.98 -21.77
C GLY A 15 -36.18 47.62 -20.93
N VAL A 16 -35.48 46.80 -20.13
CA VAL A 16 -34.00 46.71 -20.12
C VAL A 16 -33.61 45.24 -19.92
N ALA A 17 -32.74 44.69 -20.75
CA ALA A 17 -32.21 43.34 -20.58
C ALA A 17 -30.92 43.37 -19.75
N PRO A 18 -30.78 42.54 -18.69
CA PRO A 18 -29.50 42.33 -18.04
C PRO A 18 -28.64 41.39 -18.90
N SER A 19 -27.49 41.89 -19.33
CA SER A 19 -26.48 41.11 -20.06
C SER A 19 -25.93 39.97 -19.19
N ALA A 20 -25.98 38.75 -19.71
CA ALA A 20 -25.41 37.58 -19.04
C ALA A 20 -23.86 37.63 -19.07
N PRO A 21 -23.17 37.45 -17.94
CA PRO A 21 -21.71 37.29 -17.93
C PRO A 21 -21.33 35.88 -18.40
N LEU A 22 -21.02 35.74 -19.70
CA LEU A 22 -20.30 34.59 -20.22
C LEU A 22 -18.87 34.59 -19.66
N GLY A 23 -18.54 33.69 -18.72
CA GLY A 23 -17.14 33.54 -18.30
C GLY A 23 -16.82 32.77 -17.01
N VAL A 24 -17.77 32.55 -16.08
CA VAL A 24 -17.42 32.03 -14.72
C VAL A 24 -17.84 30.56 -14.50
N THR A 25 -18.69 30.00 -15.36
CA THR A 25 -19.24 28.64 -15.17
C THR A 25 -18.27 27.50 -15.55
N SER A 26 -17.23 27.77 -16.34
CA SER A 26 -16.28 26.74 -16.80
C SER A 26 -15.25 26.36 -15.74
N PHE A 27 -14.74 27.31 -14.96
CA PHE A 27 -13.64 27.10 -14.02
C PHE A 27 -14.07 26.23 -12.81
N VAL A 28 -15.19 26.58 -12.18
CA VAL A 28 -15.77 25.83 -11.04
C VAL A 28 -16.13 24.39 -11.44
N SER A 29 -16.56 24.18 -12.69
CA SER A 29 -16.91 22.86 -13.23
C SER A 29 -15.67 21.96 -13.42
N LEU A 30 -14.52 22.55 -13.76
CA LEU A 30 -13.27 21.82 -13.96
C LEU A 30 -12.70 21.30 -12.63
N ASP A 31 -12.74 22.12 -11.57
CA ASP A 31 -12.32 21.72 -10.22
C ASP A 31 -13.25 20.67 -9.60
N ALA A 32 -14.57 20.82 -9.77
CA ALA A 32 -15.54 19.83 -9.31
C ALA A 32 -15.36 18.47 -10.03
N ALA A 33 -15.12 18.48 -11.34
CA ALA A 33 -14.82 17.27 -12.11
C ALA A 33 -13.47 16.63 -11.70
N SER A 34 -12.45 17.44 -11.43
CA SER A 34 -11.13 17.01 -10.93
C SER A 34 -11.24 16.30 -9.58
N VAL A 35 -11.95 16.91 -8.61
CA VAL A 35 -12.18 16.31 -7.28
C VAL A 35 -13.00 15.03 -7.37
N ALA A 36 -14.04 15.00 -8.21
CA ALA A 36 -14.85 13.79 -8.44
C ALA A 36 -14.03 12.64 -9.05
N LEU A 37 -13.20 12.92 -10.06
CA LEU A 37 -12.26 11.95 -10.65
C LEU A 37 -11.25 11.45 -9.62
N SER A 38 -10.67 12.33 -8.81
CA SER A 38 -9.74 11.94 -7.73
C SER A 38 -10.41 11.03 -6.70
N GLY A 39 -11.66 11.32 -6.30
CA GLY A 39 -12.46 10.48 -5.42
C GLY A 39 -12.75 9.10 -6.01
N ALA A 40 -13.14 9.05 -7.29
CA ALA A 40 -13.40 7.79 -8.00
C ALA A 40 -12.13 6.93 -8.15
N VAL A 41 -11.00 7.54 -8.53
CA VAL A 41 -9.70 6.85 -8.62
C VAL A 41 -9.26 6.31 -7.26
N HIS A 42 -9.41 7.10 -6.19
CA HIS A 42 -9.08 6.65 -4.84
C HIS A 42 -9.98 5.48 -4.39
N GLY A 43 -11.28 5.51 -4.73
CA GLY A 43 -12.21 4.41 -4.51
C GLY A 43 -11.80 3.12 -5.25
N ILE A 44 -11.42 3.22 -6.52
CA ILE A 44 -10.95 2.07 -7.33
C ILE A 44 -9.67 1.48 -6.74
N VAL A 45 -8.69 2.31 -6.38
CA VAL A 45 -7.43 1.87 -5.75
C VAL A 45 -7.71 1.19 -4.41
N ASN A 46 -8.59 1.75 -3.58
CA ASN A 46 -8.94 1.15 -2.29
C ASN A 46 -9.65 -0.21 -2.46
N ILE A 47 -10.51 -0.36 -3.47
CA ILE A 47 -11.18 -1.64 -3.80
C ILE A 47 -10.16 -2.67 -4.32
N ASP A 48 -9.21 -2.30 -5.18
CA ASP A 48 -8.15 -3.20 -5.65
C ASP A 48 -7.25 -3.64 -4.50
N CYS A 49 -6.79 -2.69 -3.67
CA CYS A 49 -5.98 -2.99 -2.48
C CYS A 49 -6.72 -3.92 -1.51
N LYS A 50 -8.02 -3.68 -1.26
CA LYS A 50 -8.86 -4.57 -0.45
C LYS A 50 -8.93 -5.97 -1.05
N LYS A 51 -9.32 -6.12 -2.33
CA LYS A 51 -9.42 -7.42 -3.01
C LYS A 51 -8.08 -8.17 -3.03
N ARG A 52 -6.97 -7.46 -3.28
CA ARG A 52 -5.62 -8.03 -3.19
C ARG A 52 -5.35 -8.57 -1.78
N SER A 53 -5.62 -7.78 -0.73
CA SER A 53 -5.44 -8.21 0.65
C SER A 53 -6.33 -9.42 1.03
N GLU A 54 -7.56 -9.49 0.50
CA GLU A 54 -8.47 -10.62 0.71
C GLU A 54 -7.91 -11.89 0.07
N VAL A 55 -7.48 -11.83 -1.20
CA VAL A 55 -6.84 -12.96 -1.91
C VAL A 55 -5.53 -13.39 -1.26
N GLU A 56 -4.69 -12.43 -0.86
CA GLU A 56 -3.46 -12.70 -0.10
C GLU A 56 -3.76 -13.38 1.24
N SER A 57 -4.79 -12.93 1.97
CA SER A 57 -5.21 -13.53 3.24
C SER A 57 -5.79 -14.95 3.07
N ALA A 58 -6.56 -15.20 2.00
CA ALA A 58 -7.12 -16.52 1.71
C ALA A 58 -6.02 -17.51 1.30
N THR A 59 -5.08 -17.06 0.48
CA THR A 59 -3.86 -17.80 0.09
C THR A 59 -3.00 -18.10 1.31
N PHE A 60 -2.85 -17.12 2.20
CA PHE A 60 -2.11 -17.24 3.46
C PHE A 60 -2.76 -18.23 4.42
N ASN A 61 -4.08 -18.13 4.64
CA ASN A 61 -4.84 -19.09 5.46
C ASN A 61 -4.77 -20.51 4.90
N PHE A 62 -4.82 -20.67 3.57
CA PHE A 62 -4.58 -21.96 2.93
C PHE A 62 -3.16 -22.48 3.18
N HIS A 63 -2.13 -21.63 3.07
CA HIS A 63 -0.75 -22.00 3.36
C HIS A 63 -0.51 -22.31 4.86
N ILE A 64 -1.13 -21.59 5.79
CA ILE A 64 -1.13 -21.94 7.23
C ILE A 64 -1.78 -23.30 7.45
N LYS A 65 -2.98 -23.54 6.90
CA LYS A 65 -3.70 -24.80 7.05
C LYS A 65 -2.91 -25.98 6.47
N LYS A 66 -2.07 -25.70 5.46
CA LYS A 66 -1.05 -26.63 4.95
C LYS A 66 0.13 -26.80 5.92
N ALA A 67 0.69 -25.70 6.43
CA ALA A 67 1.83 -25.70 7.36
C ALA A 67 1.52 -26.41 8.70
N SER A 68 0.30 -26.25 9.21
CA SER A 68 -0.19 -26.98 10.39
C SER A 68 -0.31 -28.50 10.14
N ALA A 69 -0.59 -28.91 8.89
CA ALA A 69 -0.53 -30.33 8.51
C ALA A 69 0.93 -30.83 8.36
N TYR A 70 1.87 -29.94 8.06
CA TYR A 70 3.30 -30.26 7.88
C TYR A 70 4.14 -30.30 9.16
N LYS A 71 3.55 -30.16 10.36
CA LYS A 71 4.29 -30.25 11.64
C LYS A 71 5.43 -29.22 11.79
N VAL A 72 5.25 -27.99 11.29
CA VAL A 72 6.14 -26.87 11.68
C VAL A 72 6.03 -26.68 13.20
N ASP A 73 7.16 -26.45 13.90
CA ASP A 73 7.16 -26.17 15.34
C ASP A 73 6.30 -24.93 15.65
N ASN A 74 5.41 -25.05 16.65
CA ASN A 74 4.52 -23.96 17.06
C ASN A 74 5.30 -22.71 17.52
N ASP A 75 6.50 -22.87 18.08
CA ASP A 75 7.33 -21.73 18.48
C ASP A 75 7.93 -21.00 17.28
N ILE A 76 8.27 -21.71 16.20
CA ILE A 76 8.65 -21.09 14.92
C ILE A 76 7.45 -20.32 14.35
N MET A 77 6.25 -20.90 14.38
CA MET A 77 5.04 -20.24 13.89
C MET A 77 4.71 -18.95 14.66
N LYS A 78 4.83 -18.95 16.01
CA LYS A 78 4.65 -17.74 16.84
C LYS A 78 5.59 -16.61 16.43
N GLU A 79 6.85 -16.92 16.13
CA GLU A 79 7.83 -15.91 15.71
C GLU A 79 7.57 -15.41 14.27
N ILE A 80 7.15 -16.29 13.36
CA ILE A 80 6.72 -15.89 12.00
C ILE A 80 5.52 -14.94 12.05
N HIS A 81 4.56 -15.16 12.97
CA HIS A 81 3.37 -14.31 13.09
C HIS A 81 3.65 -12.85 13.52
N LYS A 82 4.86 -12.52 13.95
CA LYS A 82 5.26 -11.13 14.29
C LYS A 82 5.58 -10.27 13.06
N PHE A 83 5.84 -10.88 11.89
CA PHE A 83 6.12 -10.14 10.65
C PHE A 83 4.83 -9.70 9.95
N PRO A 84 4.85 -8.70 9.04
CA PRO A 84 3.67 -8.35 8.23
C PRO A 84 3.25 -9.50 7.30
N LEU A 85 1.94 -9.65 7.05
CA LEU A 85 1.34 -10.80 6.31
C LEU A 85 2.06 -11.24 5.02
N PRO A 86 2.51 -10.34 4.11
CA PRO A 86 3.24 -10.76 2.91
C PRO A 86 4.53 -11.53 3.23
N PHE A 87 5.21 -11.18 4.32
CA PHE A 87 6.45 -11.80 4.78
C PHE A 87 6.19 -13.04 5.63
N GLN A 88 5.07 -13.10 6.37
CA GLN A 88 4.62 -14.35 7.00
C GLN A 88 4.48 -15.46 5.94
N ASN A 89 3.86 -15.17 4.79
CA ASN A 89 3.72 -16.14 3.70
C ASN A 89 5.07 -16.58 3.10
N LEU A 90 6.02 -15.65 2.92
CA LEU A 90 7.36 -15.97 2.43
C LEU A 90 8.11 -16.91 3.40
N LEU A 91 8.08 -16.62 4.70
CA LEU A 91 8.71 -17.44 5.74
C LEU A 91 8.08 -18.83 5.83
N ILE A 92 6.74 -18.93 5.81
CA ILE A 92 6.02 -20.22 5.81
C ILE A 92 6.39 -21.04 4.58
N ARG A 93 6.51 -20.42 3.39
CA ARG A 93 6.90 -21.12 2.16
C ARG A 93 8.30 -21.71 2.25
N GLU A 94 9.28 -20.96 2.77
CA GLU A 94 10.65 -21.45 2.96
C GLU A 94 10.70 -22.59 4.00
N ALA A 95 10.02 -22.45 5.15
CA ALA A 95 9.93 -23.50 6.16
C ALA A 95 9.23 -24.78 5.65
N CYS A 96 8.10 -24.64 4.95
CA CYS A 96 7.42 -25.77 4.31
C CYS A 96 8.32 -26.45 3.26
N SER A 97 9.11 -25.68 2.51
CA SER A 97 10.03 -26.22 1.50
C SER A 97 11.07 -27.15 2.12
N VAL A 98 11.58 -26.80 3.30
CA VAL A 98 12.51 -27.64 4.08
C VAL A 98 11.83 -28.95 4.49
N ILE A 99 10.66 -28.89 5.11
CA ILE A 99 9.93 -30.09 5.57
C ILE A 99 9.67 -31.05 4.42
N ASN A 100 9.22 -30.54 3.27
CA ASN A 100 9.00 -31.33 2.06
C ASN A 100 10.29 -31.96 1.47
N ARG A 101 11.50 -31.53 1.88
CA ARG A 101 12.77 -32.23 1.58
C ARG A 101 13.12 -33.28 2.65
N LEU A 102 12.85 -32.98 3.92
CA LEU A 102 13.09 -33.89 5.06
C LEU A 102 12.21 -35.14 4.97
N GLU A 103 10.92 -34.99 4.66
CA GLU A 103 9.99 -36.09 4.40
C GLU A 103 10.45 -37.01 3.24
N LYS A 104 11.27 -36.47 2.32
CA LYS A 104 11.84 -37.20 1.18
C LYS A 104 13.24 -37.76 1.47
N GLY A 105 13.64 -37.81 2.74
CA GLY A 105 14.91 -38.39 3.19
C GLY A 105 16.16 -37.66 2.69
N LYS A 106 16.06 -36.39 2.25
CA LYS A 106 17.20 -35.66 1.71
C LYS A 106 18.10 -35.13 2.82
N GLY A 107 19.40 -35.44 2.72
CA GLY A 107 20.44 -34.98 3.64
C GLY A 107 20.64 -33.46 3.66
N MET A 108 21.39 -33.03 4.67
CA MET A 108 21.61 -31.63 5.03
C MET A 108 22.50 -30.88 4.02
N PRO A 109 22.24 -29.57 3.76
CA PRO A 109 23.10 -28.75 2.89
C PRO A 109 24.52 -28.48 3.44
N GLY A 110 24.79 -28.76 4.72
CA GLY A 110 26.10 -28.57 5.35
C GLY A 110 26.43 -27.10 5.65
N LEU A 111 25.49 -26.36 6.26
CA LEU A 111 25.70 -24.96 6.59
C LEU A 111 26.20 -24.84 8.03
N THR A 112 27.28 -24.10 8.24
CA THR A 112 27.92 -24.01 9.56
C THR A 112 27.44 -22.80 10.39
N LEU A 113 26.65 -21.89 9.82
CA LEU A 113 26.36 -20.60 10.43
C LEU A 113 24.99 -20.03 10.05
N LEU A 114 24.49 -19.12 10.90
CA LEU A 114 23.27 -18.32 10.68
C LEU A 114 23.39 -17.29 9.53
N ASP A 115 24.59 -17.04 9.03
CA ASP A 115 24.84 -16.09 7.94
C ASP A 115 24.72 -16.79 6.58
N CYS A 116 23.86 -16.28 5.70
CA CYS A 116 23.55 -16.91 4.43
C CYS A 116 23.35 -15.87 3.33
N HIS A 117 24.34 -15.68 2.45
CA HIS A 117 24.30 -14.66 1.40
C HIS A 117 23.44 -15.03 0.17
N CYS A 118 22.37 -15.81 0.36
CA CYS A 118 21.47 -16.16 -0.73
C CYS A 118 20.59 -14.97 -1.16
N LEU A 119 20.09 -14.99 -2.40
CA LEU A 119 19.26 -13.91 -2.95
C LEU A 119 18.07 -13.55 -2.04
N PHE A 120 17.40 -14.54 -1.45
CA PHE A 120 16.27 -14.33 -0.54
C PHE A 120 16.69 -13.56 0.73
N TYR A 121 17.78 -13.99 1.37
CA TYR A 121 18.29 -13.34 2.58
C TYR A 121 18.72 -11.90 2.29
N ASN A 122 19.50 -11.67 1.23
CA ASN A 122 19.96 -10.32 0.87
C ASN A 122 18.78 -9.40 0.48
N GLN A 123 17.77 -9.94 -0.20
CA GLN A 123 16.59 -9.19 -0.62
C GLN A 123 15.68 -8.82 0.56
N TYR A 124 15.43 -9.75 1.49
CA TYR A 124 14.41 -9.56 2.54
C TYR A 124 14.95 -9.35 3.95
N LEU A 125 16.21 -9.69 4.23
CA LEU A 125 16.81 -9.80 5.57
C LEU A 125 15.99 -10.72 6.50
N LEU A 126 15.59 -11.88 5.97
CA LEU A 126 14.74 -12.86 6.65
C LEU A 126 15.36 -14.26 6.61
N PRO A 127 15.04 -15.15 7.56
CA PRO A 127 15.38 -16.57 7.49
C PRO A 127 14.93 -17.19 6.17
N CYS A 128 15.90 -17.73 5.43
CA CYS A 128 15.67 -18.44 4.17
C CYS A 128 15.63 -19.96 4.42
N LYS A 129 15.24 -20.75 3.40
CA LYS A 129 15.20 -22.23 3.46
C LYS A 129 16.52 -22.85 3.93
N HIS A 130 17.66 -22.21 3.69
CA HIS A 130 18.97 -22.67 4.13
C HIS A 130 19.09 -22.61 5.65
N ILE A 131 18.75 -21.45 6.24
CA ILE A 131 18.72 -21.24 7.70
C ILE A 131 17.67 -22.13 8.37
N PHE A 132 16.48 -22.26 7.78
CA PHE A 132 15.45 -23.19 8.27
C PHE A 132 15.91 -24.65 8.22
N HIS A 133 16.62 -25.08 7.17
CA HIS A 133 17.09 -26.46 7.05
C HIS A 133 18.12 -26.81 8.12
N GLU A 134 19.04 -25.88 8.41
CA GLU A 134 20.05 -26.07 9.45
C GLU A 134 19.40 -26.07 10.85
N ASN A 135 18.46 -25.15 11.08
CA ASN A 135 17.70 -25.06 12.33
C ASN A 135 16.85 -26.31 12.63
N MET A 136 16.33 -26.98 11.60
CA MET A 136 15.49 -28.18 11.77
C MET A 136 16.27 -29.50 11.84
N TYR A 137 17.57 -29.50 11.51
CA TYR A 137 18.36 -30.73 11.39
C TYR A 137 19.51 -30.83 12.41
N SER A 138 20.20 -29.72 12.70
CA SER A 138 21.36 -29.71 13.61
C SER A 138 21.02 -29.26 15.02
N ASN A 139 20.53 -28.02 15.17
CA ASN A 139 20.25 -27.38 16.47
C ASN A 139 19.28 -26.21 16.29
N LYS A 140 18.57 -25.79 17.36
CA LYS A 140 17.64 -24.63 17.37
C LYS A 140 18.36 -23.27 17.23
N LEU A 141 19.00 -23.01 16.08
CA LEU A 141 19.68 -21.76 15.74
C LEU A 141 18.74 -20.55 15.81
N LEU A 142 17.49 -20.72 15.38
CA LEU A 142 16.43 -19.72 15.40
C LEU A 142 15.80 -19.62 16.80
N THR A 143 16.63 -19.24 17.79
CA THR A 143 16.17 -18.85 19.13
C THR A 143 15.35 -17.55 19.08
N ALA A 144 14.51 -17.29 20.09
CA ALA A 144 13.73 -16.05 20.18
C ALA A 144 14.61 -14.77 20.11
N LYS A 145 15.87 -14.83 20.58
CA LYS A 145 16.84 -13.73 20.43
C LYS A 145 17.22 -13.50 18.96
N VAL A 146 17.47 -14.57 18.21
CA VAL A 146 17.82 -14.50 16.78
C VAL A 146 16.64 -14.01 15.96
N TRP A 147 15.41 -14.45 16.27
CA TRP A 147 14.19 -13.90 15.66
C TRP A 147 14.01 -12.41 15.90
N LYS A 148 14.34 -11.91 17.09
CA LYS A 148 14.31 -10.47 17.40
C LYS A 148 15.29 -9.67 16.53
N ILE A 149 16.51 -10.18 16.31
CA ILE A 149 17.48 -9.56 15.39
C ILE A 149 16.93 -9.49 13.97
N PHE A 150 16.25 -10.55 13.49
CA PHE A 150 15.59 -10.53 12.18
C PHE A 150 14.44 -9.52 12.09
N GLN A 151 13.66 -9.33 13.17
CA GLN A 151 12.61 -8.32 13.23
C GLN A 151 13.22 -6.90 13.17
N GLU A 152 14.25 -6.62 13.96
CA GLU A 152 14.95 -5.33 14.00
C GLU A 152 15.58 -4.97 12.64
N MET A 153 16.34 -5.88 12.02
CA MET A 153 16.94 -5.67 10.69
C MET A 153 15.88 -5.45 9.60
N PHE A 154 14.75 -6.14 9.70
CA PHE A 154 13.64 -6.00 8.76
C PHE A 154 12.96 -4.62 8.92
N GLU A 155 12.65 -4.21 10.15
CA GLU A 155 12.04 -2.92 10.47
C GLU A 155 12.92 -1.74 10.04
N GLU A 156 14.23 -1.78 10.34
CA GLU A 156 15.19 -0.76 9.91
C GLU A 156 15.20 -0.61 8.38
N LYS A 157 15.19 -1.73 7.64
CA LYS A 157 15.14 -1.72 6.17
C LYS A 157 13.84 -1.13 5.64
N GLN A 158 12.70 -1.41 6.27
CA GLN A 158 11.41 -0.80 5.91
C GLN A 158 11.40 0.71 6.20
N GLN A 159 11.90 1.13 7.36
CA GLN A 159 11.99 2.54 7.75
C GLN A 159 12.87 3.32 6.77
N LYS A 160 14.08 2.83 6.47
CA LYS A 160 15.00 3.43 5.48
C LYS A 160 14.38 3.47 4.09
N GLY A 161 13.68 2.40 3.69
CA GLY A 161 12.97 2.34 2.41
C GLY A 161 11.80 3.31 2.32
N ALA A 162 11.08 3.56 3.42
CA ALA A 162 9.99 4.54 3.51
C ALA A 162 10.53 5.98 3.53
N GLU A 163 11.61 6.23 4.25
CA GLU A 163 12.24 7.55 4.34
C GLU A 163 12.84 7.98 3.00
N ASN A 164 13.56 7.09 2.31
CA ASN A 164 14.04 7.35 0.94
C ASN A 164 12.88 7.69 -0.02
N ARG A 165 11.71 7.05 0.12
CA ARG A 165 10.50 7.37 -0.66
C ARG A 165 9.93 8.74 -0.29
N ARG A 166 9.86 9.08 1.00
CA ARG A 166 9.42 10.40 1.48
C ARG A 166 10.32 11.53 0.96
N VAL A 167 11.64 11.38 1.08
CA VAL A 167 12.62 12.34 0.57
C VAL A 167 12.42 12.57 -0.93
N SER A 168 12.31 11.51 -1.73
CA SER A 168 12.06 11.61 -3.18
C SER A 168 10.74 12.32 -3.52
N VAL A 169 9.65 12.05 -2.78
CA VAL A 169 8.37 12.73 -2.98
C VAL A 169 8.48 14.21 -2.61
N VAL A 170 9.09 14.55 -1.46
CA VAL A 170 9.29 15.94 -1.02
C VAL A 170 10.13 16.72 -2.02
N GLU A 171 11.18 16.11 -2.59
CA GLU A 171 11.99 16.75 -3.62
C GLU A 171 11.20 16.98 -4.92
N LEU A 172 10.41 16.00 -5.36
CA LEU A 172 9.55 16.14 -6.52
C LEU A 172 8.50 17.25 -6.31
N THR A 173 7.85 17.30 -5.15
CA THR A 173 6.89 18.36 -4.79
C THR A 173 7.54 19.74 -4.79
N LYS A 174 8.76 19.89 -4.26
CA LYS A 174 9.52 21.15 -4.35
C LYS A 174 9.77 21.54 -5.82
N ARG A 175 10.32 20.63 -6.62
CA ARG A 175 10.58 20.86 -8.06
C ARG A 175 9.33 21.25 -8.86
N ILE A 176 8.16 20.71 -8.49
CA ILE A 176 6.86 21.07 -9.09
C ILE A 176 6.43 22.47 -8.65
N ARG A 177 6.40 22.75 -7.34
CA ARG A 177 6.03 24.06 -6.80
C ARG A 177 6.92 25.18 -7.35
N ASP A 178 8.22 24.96 -7.39
CA ASP A 178 9.20 25.95 -7.88
C ASP A 178 9.06 26.17 -9.40
N ARG A 179 8.42 25.25 -10.14
CA ARG A 179 8.02 25.45 -11.54
C ARG A 179 6.75 26.30 -11.64
N TYR A 180 5.74 26.04 -10.82
CA TYR A 180 4.51 26.85 -10.79
C TYR A 180 4.83 28.32 -10.43
N TRP A 181 5.59 28.54 -9.36
CA TRP A 181 5.96 29.88 -8.90
C TRP A 181 6.64 30.73 -10.00
N ARG A 182 7.59 30.15 -10.75
CA ARG A 182 8.23 30.83 -11.89
C ARG A 182 7.27 31.20 -13.03
N VAL A 183 6.20 30.44 -13.22
CA VAL A 183 5.16 30.75 -14.23
C VAL A 183 4.27 31.89 -13.75
N GLU A 184 3.93 31.92 -12.46
CA GLU A 184 3.17 33.03 -11.85
C GLU A 184 3.97 34.35 -11.88
N GLU A 185 5.23 34.34 -11.46
CA GLU A 185 6.12 35.53 -11.53
C GLU A 185 6.34 36.03 -12.97
N SER A 186 6.29 35.14 -13.98
CA SER A 186 6.44 35.52 -15.39
C SER A 186 5.14 36.01 -16.04
N GLY A 187 3.99 35.83 -15.37
CA GLY A 187 2.67 36.17 -15.89
C GLY A 187 2.31 37.66 -15.80
N ASP A 188 2.95 38.41 -14.90
CA ASP A 188 2.56 39.79 -14.54
C ASP A 188 3.31 40.87 -15.37
N ILE A 189 4.07 40.48 -16.38
CA ILE A 189 4.90 41.38 -17.22
C ILE A 189 4.11 41.93 -18.44
N ARG A 190 2.76 41.90 -18.39
CA ARG A 190 1.88 42.46 -19.44
C ARG A 190 0.61 43.09 -18.87
N ARG A 191 0.75 44.27 -18.27
CA ARG A 191 -0.33 45.25 -18.10
C ARG A 191 0.21 46.66 -18.31
#